data_AF-A0AAN6UP43-F1
#
_entry.id   AF-A0AAN6UP43-F1
#
_cell.length_a   1.000
_cell.length_b   1.000
_cell.length_c   1.000
_cell.angle_alpha   90.00
_cell.angle_beta   90.00
_cell.angle_gamma   90.00
#
_symmetry.space_group_name_H-M   'P 1'
#
loop_
_entity.id
_entity.type
_entity.pdbx_description
1 polymer ?
#
loop_
_entity_poly.entity_id
_entity_poly.type
_entity_poly.pdbx_seq_one_letter_code
_entity_poly.pdbx_strand_id
1 'polypeptide(L)'
;MDHHCPWTGTCVSLQTFPSFLRFVLHANLALWYHASLVLQRARCVWADRGLPAYLGPSPRSLVGLTVLGLAGALTTAALGVMLYTAVRAWVWNSTMIEDWEQERHEAVLARMGREEGGWAGFWGDDDAAVRARLERIEYPYDLGVFANMAQAMGTRNFLRWLLPVFGGGPVVDNTTPGKGVGWEWEENGFNDLPGLWPPPDPEKARRAARGGWPAAASLRLQQQEERYDAYQTPDDVKAAFARRQEEDLLRQRAHARAQQGSGIIAELEEVDERSGPREDDQGEDYEWVGKPLWTNSEGDTLWDYGVDDEVEDGISSGPGEDEDVPLAELIRRRKVLTREEDG
;
A
#
# COMPACT_ATOMS: atom_id res chain seq x y z
N MET A 1 -0.05 9.18 2.41
CA MET A 1 -1.52 9.34 2.23
C MET A 1 -2.10 7.95 2.06
N ASP A 2 -3.34 7.69 2.44
CA ASP A 2 -3.94 6.37 2.23
C ASP A 2 -4.76 6.33 0.94
N HIS A 3 -5.86 7.06 0.90
CA HIS A 3 -6.67 7.22 -0.31
C HIS A 3 -7.54 8.50 -0.22
N HIS A 4 -8.04 8.99 -1.35
CA HIS A 4 -9.14 9.95 -1.33
C HIS A 4 -10.48 9.23 -1.19
N CYS A 5 -11.23 9.48 -0.11
CA CYS A 5 -12.53 8.86 0.09
C CYS A 5 -13.64 9.79 -0.45
N PRO A 6 -14.27 9.46 -1.60
CA PRO A 6 -15.32 10.31 -2.18
C PRO A 6 -16.56 10.40 -1.29
N TRP A 7 -16.79 9.39 -0.43
CA TRP A 7 -17.94 9.32 0.46
C TRP A 7 -17.84 10.29 1.65
N THR A 8 -16.62 10.61 2.10
CA THR A 8 -16.38 11.61 3.14
C THR A 8 -15.97 12.97 2.58
N GLY A 9 -15.65 13.04 1.28
CA GLY A 9 -15.17 14.24 0.61
C GLY A 9 -13.82 14.72 1.13
N THR A 10 -13.02 13.80 1.69
CA THR A 10 -11.75 14.09 2.35
C THR A 10 -10.73 12.98 2.08
N CYS A 11 -9.45 13.34 2.09
CA CYS A 11 -8.39 12.35 2.06
C CYS A 11 -8.28 11.62 3.41
N VAL A 12 -8.16 10.30 3.33
CA VAL A 12 -7.71 9.47 4.45
C VAL A 12 -6.18 9.53 4.47
N SER A 13 -5.64 10.02 5.57
CA SER A 13 -4.21 10.27 5.77
C SER A 13 -3.86 10.10 7.24
N LEU A 14 -2.61 10.36 7.62
CA LEU A 14 -2.12 10.26 8.99
C LEU A 14 -3.10 10.80 10.04
N GLN A 15 -3.61 12.02 9.83
CA GLN A 15 -4.46 12.70 10.82
C GLN A 15 -5.92 12.24 10.79
N THR A 16 -6.42 11.85 9.62
CA THR A 16 -7.83 11.52 9.39
C THR A 16 -8.13 10.02 9.50
N PHE A 17 -7.13 9.16 9.38
CA PHE A 17 -7.26 7.70 9.45
C PHE A 17 -7.95 7.22 10.75
N PRO A 18 -7.56 7.68 11.96
CA PRO A 18 -8.26 7.24 13.18
C PRO A 18 -9.75 7.59 13.20
N SER A 19 -10.11 8.73 12.61
CA SER A 19 -11.52 9.15 12.49
C SER A 19 -12.26 8.30 11.46
N PHE A 20 -11.62 8.00 10.33
CA PHE A 20 -12.16 7.12 9.29
C PHE A 20 -12.41 5.70 9.83
N LEU A 21 -11.43 5.10 10.50
CA LEU A 21 -11.56 3.76 11.10
C LEU A 21 -12.72 3.70 12.11
N ARG A 22 -12.86 4.73 12.97
CA ARG A 22 -13.98 4.82 13.92
C ARG A 22 -15.31 4.96 13.20
N PHE A 23 -15.39 5.78 12.16
CA PHE A 23 -16.58 5.93 11.34
C PHE A 23 -17.01 4.60 10.74
N VAL A 24 -16.11 3.89 10.06
CA VAL A 24 -16.41 2.59 9.42
C VAL A 24 -16.80 1.54 10.46
N LEU A 25 -16.13 1.49 11.61
CA LEU A 25 -16.47 0.58 12.70
C LEU A 25 -17.89 0.83 13.23
N HIS A 26 -18.22 2.08 13.58
CA HIS A 26 -19.53 2.40 14.14
C HIS A 26 -20.65 2.26 13.10
N ALA A 27 -20.37 2.56 11.82
CA ALA A 27 -21.29 2.29 10.73
C ALA A 27 -21.60 0.79 10.62
N ASN A 28 -20.59 -0.09 10.69
CA ASN A 28 -20.79 -1.54 10.71
C ASN A 28 -21.59 -2.01 11.93
N LEU A 29 -21.29 -1.51 13.12
CA LEU A 29 -22.07 -1.85 14.33
C LEU A 29 -23.54 -1.44 14.19
N ALA A 30 -23.82 -0.25 13.65
CA ALA A 30 -25.17 0.21 13.38
C ALA A 30 -25.88 -0.65 12.32
N LEU A 31 -25.17 -1.05 11.25
CA LEU A 31 -25.68 -1.93 10.21
C LEU A 31 -25.99 -3.34 10.74
N TRP A 32 -25.12 -3.92 11.56
CA TRP A 32 -25.37 -5.22 12.20
C TRP A 32 -26.56 -5.16 13.16
N TYR A 33 -26.67 -4.08 13.94
CA TYR A 33 -27.85 -3.87 14.77
C TYR A 33 -29.12 -3.74 13.92
N HIS A 34 -29.10 -2.96 12.84
CA HIS A 34 -30.22 -2.84 11.90
C HIS A 34 -30.59 -4.20 11.28
N ALA A 35 -29.61 -4.96 10.80
CA ALA A 35 -29.80 -6.29 10.25
C ALA A 35 -30.44 -7.24 11.27
N SER A 36 -30.05 -7.16 12.55
CA SER A 36 -30.65 -7.95 13.62
C SER A 36 -32.15 -7.66 13.78
N LEU A 37 -32.56 -6.39 13.71
CA LEU A 37 -33.97 -5.96 13.80
C LEU A 37 -34.76 -6.41 12.57
N VAL A 38 -34.20 -6.27 11.37
CA VAL A 38 -34.82 -6.73 10.13
C VAL A 38 -35.01 -8.25 10.14
N LEU A 39 -33.98 -9.00 10.56
CA LEU A 39 -34.06 -10.46 10.68
C LEU A 39 -35.09 -10.90 11.72
N GLN A 40 -35.25 -10.21 12.84
CA GLN A 40 -36.32 -10.49 13.79
C GLN A 40 -37.71 -10.33 13.16
N ARG A 41 -37.92 -9.27 12.38
CA ARG A 41 -39.20 -9.05 11.66
C ARG A 41 -39.43 -10.11 10.58
N ALA A 42 -38.40 -10.42 9.79
CA ALA A 42 -38.48 -11.47 8.78
C ALA A 42 -38.79 -12.84 9.38
N ARG A 43 -38.20 -13.18 10.53
CA ARG A 43 -38.49 -14.43 11.26
C ARG A 43 -39.95 -14.52 11.69
N CYS A 44 -40.56 -13.44 12.20
CA CYS A 44 -41.98 -13.44 12.56
C CYS A 44 -42.86 -13.69 11.33
N VAL A 45 -42.62 -12.98 10.23
CA VAL A 45 -43.38 -13.17 8.97
C VAL A 45 -43.21 -14.60 8.44
N TRP A 46 -42.00 -15.16 8.55
CA TRP A 46 -41.71 -16.52 8.11
C TRP A 46 -42.39 -17.59 8.96
N ALA A 47 -42.48 -17.39 10.28
CA ALA A 47 -43.19 -18.29 11.17
C ALA A 47 -44.70 -18.37 10.82
N ASP A 48 -45.27 -17.22 10.44
CA ASP A 48 -46.69 -17.08 10.12
C ASP A 48 -47.03 -17.35 8.65
N ARG A 49 -46.09 -17.85 7.84
CA ARG A 49 -46.23 -18.06 6.38
C ARG A 49 -47.38 -18.97 5.96
N GLY A 50 -47.91 -19.79 6.89
CA GLY A 50 -49.03 -20.70 6.64
C GLY A 50 -50.40 -20.08 6.89
N LEU A 51 -50.47 -18.87 7.46
CA LEU A 51 -51.73 -18.19 7.73
C LEU A 51 -52.38 -17.66 6.45
N PRO A 52 -53.72 -17.57 6.41
CA PRO A 52 -54.44 -16.90 5.33
C PRO A 52 -53.97 -15.45 5.13
N ALA A 53 -53.87 -15.01 3.88
CA ALA A 53 -53.29 -13.70 3.52
C ALA A 53 -53.94 -12.48 4.20
N TYR A 54 -55.21 -12.57 4.62
CA TYR A 54 -55.90 -11.46 5.30
C TYR A 54 -55.47 -11.26 6.76
N LEU A 55 -54.79 -12.23 7.39
CA LEU A 55 -54.18 -12.11 8.72
C LEU A 55 -52.71 -11.67 8.65
N GLY A 56 -52.13 -11.61 7.44
CA GLY A 56 -50.74 -11.25 7.22
C GLY A 56 -50.47 -9.74 7.19
N PRO A 57 -49.20 -9.35 7.17
CA PRO A 57 -48.80 -7.95 6.99
C PRO A 57 -49.29 -7.39 5.66
N SER A 58 -49.48 -6.07 5.59
CA SER A 58 -49.85 -5.42 4.33
C SER A 58 -48.77 -5.62 3.25
N PRO A 59 -49.11 -5.71 1.96
CA PRO A 59 -48.13 -5.89 0.88
C PRO A 59 -47.04 -4.83 0.87
N ARG A 60 -47.36 -3.58 1.22
CA ARG A 60 -46.37 -2.49 1.33
C ARG A 60 -45.33 -2.75 2.43
N SER A 61 -45.75 -3.35 3.55
CA SER A 61 -44.86 -3.71 4.64
C SER A 61 -43.91 -4.84 4.24
N LEU A 62 -44.41 -5.82 3.48
CA LEU A 62 -43.60 -6.90 2.92
C LEU A 62 -42.58 -6.36 1.92
N VAL A 63 -43.00 -5.50 0.99
CA VAL A 63 -42.09 -4.82 0.05
C VAL A 63 -41.03 -4.01 0.81
N GLY A 64 -41.43 -3.22 1.80
CA GLY A 64 -40.50 -2.43 2.61
C GLY A 64 -39.49 -3.30 3.36
N LEU A 65 -39.94 -4.41 3.96
CA LEU A 65 -39.07 -5.36 4.65
C LEU A 65 -38.06 -6.00 3.68
N THR A 66 -38.50 -6.39 2.49
CA THR A 66 -37.63 -6.95 1.46
C THR A 66 -36.60 -5.94 0.96
N VAL A 67 -37.03 -4.71 0.66
CA VAL A 67 -36.13 -3.64 0.19
C VAL A 67 -35.10 -3.28 1.26
N LEU A 68 -35.53 -3.10 2.52
CA LEU A 68 -34.61 -2.83 3.63
C LEU A 68 -33.65 -3.99 3.87
N GLY A 69 -34.13 -5.24 3.76
CA GLY A 69 -33.29 -6.43 3.90
C GLY A 69 -32.21 -6.52 2.82
N LEU A 70 -32.59 -6.35 1.54
CA LEU A 70 -31.66 -6.43 0.42
C LEU A 70 -30.66 -5.26 0.41
N ALA A 71 -31.15 -4.03 0.56
CA ALA A 71 -30.30 -2.85 0.61
C ALA A 71 -29.36 -2.92 1.83
N GLY A 72 -29.89 -3.25 3.00
CA GLY A 72 -29.12 -3.40 4.22
C GLY A 72 -28.05 -4.50 4.13
N ALA A 73 -28.36 -5.64 3.50
CA ALA A 73 -27.38 -6.71 3.26
C ALA A 73 -26.25 -6.26 2.32
N LEU A 74 -26.57 -5.61 1.20
CA LEU A 74 -25.58 -5.09 0.26
C LEU A 74 -24.68 -4.05 0.94
N THR A 75 -25.27 -3.09 1.66
CA THR A 75 -24.50 -2.07 2.38
C THR A 75 -23.64 -2.70 3.48
N THR A 76 -24.16 -3.68 4.22
CA THR A 76 -23.37 -4.40 5.25
C THR A 76 -22.19 -5.15 4.63
N ALA A 77 -22.36 -5.76 3.46
CA ALA A 77 -21.26 -6.44 2.78
C ALA A 77 -20.19 -5.44 2.34
N ALA A 78 -20.58 -4.36 1.65
CA ALA A 78 -19.64 -3.34 1.18
C ALA A 78 -18.86 -2.66 2.33
N LEU A 79 -19.57 -2.22 3.37
CA LEU A 79 -18.93 -1.60 4.54
C LEU A 79 -18.15 -2.62 5.38
N GLY A 80 -18.52 -3.90 5.34
CA GLY A 80 -17.78 -4.98 5.98
C GLY A 80 -16.43 -5.22 5.33
N VAL A 81 -16.36 -5.23 4.00
CA VAL A 81 -15.09 -5.29 3.26
C VAL A 81 -14.22 -4.08 3.59
N MET A 82 -14.81 -2.88 3.58
CA MET A 82 -14.09 -1.65 3.95
C MET A 82 -13.57 -1.67 5.40
N LEU A 83 -14.33 -2.24 6.34
CA LEU A 83 -13.85 -2.41 7.71
C LEU A 83 -12.68 -3.40 7.77
N TYR A 84 -12.78 -4.51 7.05
CA TYR A 84 -11.72 -5.51 7.00
C TYR A 84 -10.43 -4.91 6.45
N THR A 85 -10.49 -4.21 5.31
CA THR A 85 -9.32 -3.57 4.72
C THR A 85 -8.74 -2.47 5.61
N ALA A 86 -9.59 -1.64 6.24
CA ALA A 86 -9.13 -0.61 7.18
C ALA A 86 -8.47 -1.21 8.44
N VAL A 87 -9.00 -2.32 8.97
CA VAL A 87 -8.39 -3.03 10.11
C VAL A 87 -7.08 -3.71 9.71
N ARG A 88 -7.01 -4.27 8.49
CA ARG A 88 -5.76 -4.81 7.93
C ARG A 88 -4.69 -3.71 7.86
N ALA A 89 -4.97 -2.61 7.18
CA ALA A 89 -4.09 -1.44 7.13
C ALA A 89 -3.64 -0.98 8.55
N TRP A 90 -4.59 -0.96 9.50
CA TRP A 90 -4.29 -0.57 10.89
C TRP A 90 -3.32 -1.53 11.62
N VAL A 91 -3.47 -2.84 11.40
CA VAL A 91 -2.67 -3.86 12.10
C VAL A 91 -1.26 -3.96 11.52
N TRP A 92 -1.14 -3.90 10.19
CA TRP A 92 0.13 -4.02 9.47
C TRP A 92 0.85 -2.68 9.25
N ASN A 93 0.25 -1.58 9.68
CA ASN A 93 0.76 -0.22 9.48
C ASN A 93 0.94 0.18 8.01
N SER A 94 0.31 -0.54 7.08
CA SER A 94 0.43 -0.29 5.67
C SER A 94 -0.75 0.51 5.15
N THR A 95 -0.46 1.53 4.36
CA THR A 95 -1.47 2.26 3.58
C THR A 95 -1.82 1.48 2.32
N MET A 96 -2.96 1.79 1.69
CA MET A 96 -3.35 1.21 0.40
C MET A 96 -2.29 1.45 -0.68
N ILE A 97 -1.70 2.64 -0.74
CA ILE A 97 -0.63 2.95 -1.70
C ILE A 97 0.59 2.07 -1.45
N GLU A 98 0.96 1.88 -0.19
CA GLU A 98 2.12 1.05 0.17
C GLU A 98 1.86 -0.44 -0.08
N ASP A 99 0.64 -0.93 0.14
CA ASP A 99 0.26 -2.30 -0.23
C ASP A 99 0.38 -2.52 -1.74
N TRP A 100 -0.04 -1.54 -2.54
CA TRP A 100 0.11 -1.59 -4.00
C TRP A 100 1.57 -1.59 -4.44
N GLU A 101 2.41 -0.78 -3.81
CA GLU A 101 3.86 -0.78 -4.07
C GLU A 101 4.52 -2.10 -3.65
N GLN A 102 4.06 -2.73 -2.55
CA GLN A 102 4.51 -4.07 -2.16
C GLN A 102 4.13 -5.11 -3.23
N GLU A 103 2.86 -5.17 -3.64
CA GLU A 103 2.38 -6.09 -4.68
C GLU A 103 3.11 -5.90 -6.01
N ARG A 104 3.35 -4.64 -6.40
CA ARG A 104 4.12 -4.29 -7.60
C ARG A 104 5.55 -4.80 -7.51
N HIS A 105 6.22 -4.55 -6.39
CA HIS A 105 7.60 -4.98 -6.16
C HIS A 105 7.72 -6.51 -6.17
N GLU A 106 6.79 -7.22 -5.51
CA GLU A 106 6.74 -8.68 -5.55
C GLU A 106 6.48 -9.22 -6.96
N ALA A 107 5.59 -8.60 -7.73
CA ALA A 107 5.30 -8.99 -9.11
C ALA A 107 6.52 -8.77 -10.03
N VAL A 108 7.26 -7.67 -9.84
CA VAL A 108 8.50 -7.38 -10.56
C VAL A 108 9.55 -8.45 -10.28
N LEU A 109 9.78 -8.77 -8.99
CA LEU A 109 10.73 -9.80 -8.58
C LEU A 109 10.33 -11.19 -9.13
N ALA A 110 9.05 -11.54 -9.09
CA ALA A 110 8.54 -12.79 -9.62
C ALA A 110 8.75 -12.92 -11.15
N ARG A 111 8.58 -11.84 -11.90
CA ARG A 111 8.86 -11.80 -13.35
C ARG A 111 10.35 -12.02 -13.62
N MET A 112 11.22 -11.34 -12.87
CA MET A 112 12.67 -11.45 -13.02
C MET A 112 13.19 -12.84 -12.63
N GLY A 113 12.66 -13.44 -11.56
CA GLY A 113 13.03 -14.79 -11.13
C GLY A 113 12.57 -15.90 -12.09
N ARG A 114 11.50 -15.67 -12.89
CA ARG A 114 11.08 -16.63 -13.94
C ARG A 114 12.03 -16.64 -15.14
N GLU A 115 12.67 -15.53 -15.45
CA GLU A 115 13.62 -15.43 -16.57
C GLU A 115 14.94 -16.19 -16.30
N GLU A 116 15.24 -16.54 -15.04
CA GLU A 116 16.35 -17.44 -14.70
C GLU A 116 16.11 -18.89 -15.14
N GLY A 117 14.85 -19.33 -15.30
CA GLY A 117 14.49 -20.72 -15.58
C GLY A 117 14.19 -21.05 -17.05
N GLY A 118 14.03 -20.04 -17.91
CA GLY A 118 13.62 -20.25 -19.29
C GLY A 118 13.89 -19.04 -20.17
N TRP A 119 14.84 -19.20 -21.09
CA TRP A 119 15.16 -18.25 -22.16
C TRP A 119 15.84 -16.94 -21.73
N ALA A 120 16.82 -17.02 -20.84
CA ALA A 120 17.75 -15.94 -20.45
C ALA A 120 18.61 -15.35 -21.60
N GLY A 121 18.27 -15.60 -22.87
CA GLY A 121 19.02 -15.14 -24.04
C GLY A 121 18.22 -14.26 -25.00
N PHE A 122 16.95 -13.94 -24.73
CA PHE A 122 16.15 -13.11 -25.63
C PHE A 122 16.16 -11.61 -25.28
N TRP A 123 16.27 -11.26 -23.99
CA TRP A 123 16.42 -9.87 -23.53
C TRP A 123 17.88 -9.62 -23.11
N GLY A 124 18.49 -8.58 -23.70
CA GLY A 124 19.94 -8.35 -23.70
C GLY A 124 20.58 -7.97 -22.36
N ASP A 125 21.91 -7.79 -22.37
CA ASP A 125 22.80 -7.47 -21.24
C ASP A 125 22.30 -6.37 -20.29
N ASP A 126 21.46 -5.45 -20.77
CA ASP A 126 20.87 -4.37 -19.97
C ASP A 126 20.00 -4.90 -18.81
N ASP A 127 19.30 -6.03 -18.99
CA ASP A 127 18.43 -6.59 -17.96
C ASP A 127 19.24 -7.28 -16.85
N ALA A 128 20.47 -7.74 -17.12
CA ALA A 128 21.35 -8.31 -16.10
C ALA A 128 21.84 -7.23 -15.10
N ALA A 129 22.15 -6.03 -15.58
CA ALA A 129 22.57 -4.91 -14.75
C ALA A 129 21.43 -4.31 -13.92
N VAL A 130 20.18 -4.39 -14.41
CA VAL A 130 18.97 -4.00 -13.66
C VAL A 130 18.61 -5.06 -12.62
N ARG A 131 18.71 -6.36 -12.95
CA ARG A 131 18.49 -7.46 -12.00
C ARG A 131 19.47 -7.44 -10.84
N ALA A 132 20.76 -7.20 -11.10
CA ALA A 132 21.77 -7.11 -10.05
C ALA A 132 21.54 -5.94 -9.07
N ARG A 133 20.74 -4.95 -9.44
CA ARG A 133 20.41 -3.75 -8.63
C ARG A 133 19.05 -3.84 -7.92
N LEU A 134 18.21 -4.81 -8.27
CA LEU A 134 16.90 -5.01 -7.65
C LEU A 134 17.02 -6.07 -6.57
N GLU A 135 17.47 -5.61 -5.41
CA GLU A 135 17.41 -6.40 -4.19
C GLU A 135 15.98 -6.48 -3.68
N ARG A 136 15.61 -7.60 -3.04
CA ARG A 136 14.32 -7.73 -2.39
C ARG A 136 14.28 -6.80 -1.18
N ILE A 137 13.60 -5.67 -1.31
CA ILE A 137 13.30 -4.74 -0.23
C ILE A 137 12.08 -5.25 0.55
N GLU A 138 12.23 -5.42 1.87
CA GLU A 138 11.12 -5.72 2.78
C GLU A 138 10.40 -4.43 3.21
N TYR A 139 9.12 -4.54 3.55
CA TYR A 139 8.35 -3.37 3.99
C TYR A 139 8.90 -2.82 5.31
N PRO A 140 9.34 -1.54 5.38
CA PRO A 140 10.12 -1.05 6.51
C PRO A 140 9.29 -0.57 7.71
N TYR A 141 8.00 -0.25 7.53
CA TYR A 141 7.21 0.41 8.58
C TYR A 141 6.42 -0.55 9.48
N ASP A 142 6.64 -1.87 9.37
CA ASP A 142 6.07 -2.85 10.30
C ASP A 142 6.93 -2.95 11.58
N LEU A 143 6.51 -2.24 12.63
CA LEU A 143 7.15 -2.18 13.96
C LEU A 143 6.56 -3.23 14.94
N GLY A 144 5.68 -4.10 14.44
CA GLY A 144 4.91 -5.06 15.23
C GLY A 144 3.52 -4.55 15.62
N VAL A 145 2.57 -5.48 15.71
CA VAL A 145 1.11 -5.22 15.81
C VAL A 145 0.72 -4.08 16.77
N PHE A 146 1.20 -4.10 18.03
CA PHE A 146 0.80 -3.07 18.98
C PHE A 146 1.43 -1.70 18.69
N ALA A 147 2.69 -1.67 18.23
CA ALA A 147 3.39 -0.43 17.90
C ALA A 147 2.74 0.23 16.67
N ASN A 148 2.47 -0.57 15.63
CA ASN A 148 1.73 -0.19 14.44
C ASN A 148 0.39 0.45 14.80
N MET A 149 -0.43 -0.28 15.56
CA MET A 149 -1.75 0.19 15.94
C MET A 149 -1.69 1.47 16.79
N ALA A 150 -0.72 1.57 17.70
CA ALA A 150 -0.53 2.75 18.54
C ALA A 150 -0.05 3.98 17.74
N GLN A 151 0.80 3.76 16.73
CA GLN A 151 1.31 4.81 15.84
C GLN A 151 0.18 5.38 14.99
N ALA A 152 -0.61 4.51 14.35
CA ALA A 152 -1.77 4.90 13.56
C ALA A 152 -2.78 5.73 14.39
N MET A 153 -3.02 5.32 15.65
CA MET A 153 -3.96 6.02 16.54
C MET A 153 -3.35 7.24 17.25
N GLY A 154 -2.04 7.45 17.15
CA GLY A 154 -1.31 8.53 17.83
C GLY A 154 -1.25 8.40 19.35
N THR A 155 -1.62 7.24 19.92
CA THR A 155 -1.61 7.01 21.36
C THR A 155 -1.48 5.53 21.71
N ARG A 156 -0.71 5.22 22.75
CA ARG A 156 -0.62 3.87 23.34
C ARG A 156 -1.82 3.49 24.21
N ASN A 157 -2.71 4.44 24.51
CA ASN A 157 -3.90 4.18 25.31
C ASN A 157 -4.99 3.51 24.45
N PHE A 158 -5.01 2.17 24.44
CA PHE A 158 -5.94 1.38 23.63
C PHE A 158 -7.42 1.66 23.93
N LEU A 159 -7.76 2.12 25.14
CA LEU A 159 -9.14 2.49 25.49
C LEU A 159 -9.64 3.69 24.69
N ARG A 160 -8.73 4.54 24.19
CA ARG A 160 -9.07 5.71 23.37
C ARG A 160 -9.25 5.38 21.90
N TRP A 161 -8.80 4.21 21.45
CA TRP A 161 -8.79 3.88 20.02
C TRP A 161 -10.19 3.90 19.43
N LEU A 162 -11.17 3.32 20.13
CA LEU A 162 -12.53 3.18 19.60
C LEU A 162 -13.48 4.30 20.06
N LEU A 163 -13.00 5.33 20.77
CA LEU A 163 -13.86 6.42 21.24
C LEU A 163 -14.16 7.41 20.12
N PRO A 164 -15.44 7.66 19.78
CA PRO A 164 -15.80 8.48 18.62
C PRO A 164 -15.49 9.98 18.78
N VAL A 165 -15.51 10.53 19.99
CA VAL A 165 -15.41 11.99 20.22
C VAL A 165 -14.10 12.41 20.90
N PHE A 166 -13.49 11.54 21.71
CA PHE A 166 -12.28 11.85 22.49
C PHE A 166 -11.10 10.92 22.19
N GLY A 167 -11.19 10.16 21.09
CA GLY A 167 -10.14 9.22 20.71
C GLY A 167 -8.86 9.91 20.22
N GLY A 168 -8.97 11.13 19.68
CA GLY A 168 -7.84 11.87 19.12
C GLY A 168 -7.23 11.19 17.90
N GLY A 169 -6.07 11.69 17.47
CA GLY A 169 -5.26 11.13 16.40
C GLY A 169 -3.84 11.71 16.47
N PRO A 170 -2.92 11.19 15.66
CA PRO A 170 -1.58 11.73 15.57
C PRO A 170 -1.64 13.16 15.02
N VAL A 171 -0.88 14.05 15.65
CA VAL A 171 -0.75 15.45 15.23
C VAL A 171 0.63 15.61 14.62
N VAL A 172 0.70 16.24 13.45
CA VAL A 172 1.96 16.51 12.76
C VAL A 172 2.77 17.49 13.61
N ASP A 173 4.04 17.18 13.82
CA ASP A 173 4.92 18.09 14.54
C ASP A 173 5.28 19.28 13.64
N ASN A 174 4.72 20.44 13.98
CA ASN A 174 5.01 21.70 13.31
C ASN A 174 6.05 22.54 14.07
N THR A 175 6.54 22.07 15.23
CA THR A 175 7.47 22.83 16.08
C THR A 175 8.90 22.75 15.57
N THR A 176 9.31 21.60 15.03
CA THR A 176 10.58 21.40 14.34
C THR A 176 10.33 20.83 12.94
N PRO A 177 10.30 21.69 11.89
CA PRO A 177 10.13 21.22 10.53
C PRO A 177 11.17 20.15 10.17
N GLY A 178 10.72 19.01 9.68
CA GLY A 178 11.59 17.90 9.28
C GLY A 178 11.97 16.91 10.38
N LYS A 179 11.43 17.06 11.60
CA LYS A 179 11.62 16.07 12.68
C LYS A 179 10.32 15.74 13.38
N GLY A 180 10.20 14.50 13.84
CA GLY A 180 9.04 14.03 14.59
C GLY A 180 7.89 13.52 13.72
N VAL A 181 6.69 13.43 14.33
CA VAL A 181 5.53 12.76 13.76
C VAL A 181 5.09 13.42 12.46
N GLY A 182 5.05 12.64 11.38
CA GLY A 182 4.69 13.09 10.04
C GLY A 182 5.88 13.45 9.14
N TRP A 183 7.10 13.54 9.70
CA TRP A 183 8.33 13.81 8.95
C TRP A 183 9.28 12.62 8.96
N GLU A 184 9.47 12.01 10.13
CA GLU A 184 10.35 10.86 10.34
C GLU A 184 9.50 9.65 10.72
N TRP A 185 9.83 8.50 10.12
CA TRP A 185 9.19 7.23 10.39
C TRP A 185 10.24 6.26 10.94
N GLU A 186 9.89 5.56 12.01
CA GLU A 186 10.73 4.50 12.54
C GLU A 186 10.65 3.30 11.59
N GLU A 187 11.82 2.76 11.22
CA GLU A 187 11.93 1.60 10.35
C GLU A 187 12.32 0.37 11.18
N ASN A 188 11.84 -0.80 10.77
CA ASN A 188 12.08 -2.08 11.45
C ASN A 188 13.52 -2.60 11.36
N GLY A 189 14.34 -2.03 10.47
CA GLY A 189 15.74 -2.38 10.29
C GLY A 189 15.98 -3.73 9.58
N PHE A 190 14.96 -4.31 8.94
CA PHE A 190 15.11 -5.53 8.14
C PHE A 190 15.92 -5.29 6.86
N ASN A 191 15.74 -4.12 6.27
CA ASN A 191 16.50 -3.70 5.09
C ASN A 191 17.94 -3.35 5.45
N ASP A 192 18.87 -3.58 4.51
CA ASP A 192 20.29 -3.31 4.70
C ASP A 192 20.61 -1.84 4.96
N LEU A 193 19.84 -0.94 4.37
CA LEU A 193 19.95 0.50 4.57
C LEU A 193 18.60 1.12 4.92
N PRO A 194 18.60 2.20 5.71
CA PRO A 194 17.38 2.94 5.99
C PRO A 194 16.91 3.78 4.80
N GLY A 195 15.60 3.85 4.60
CA GLY A 195 14.97 4.68 3.57
C GLY A 195 15.16 4.19 2.13
N LEU A 196 15.20 2.86 1.96
CA LEU A 196 15.16 2.17 0.67
C LEU A 196 13.76 2.08 0.06
N TRP A 197 12.73 2.46 0.82
CA TRP A 197 11.34 2.51 0.38
C TRP A 197 10.99 3.92 -0.14
N PRO A 198 10.23 4.05 -1.24
CA PRO A 198 9.66 3.01 -2.10
C PRO A 198 10.70 2.38 -3.06
N PRO A 199 10.51 1.12 -3.49
CA PRO A 199 11.42 0.42 -4.39
C PRO A 199 11.44 1.06 -5.79
N PRO A 200 12.60 1.12 -6.46
CA PRO A 200 12.71 1.72 -7.79
C PRO A 200 12.04 0.85 -8.86
N ASP A 201 11.19 1.47 -9.70
CA ASP A 201 10.53 0.76 -10.79
C ASP A 201 11.53 0.37 -11.91
N PRO A 202 11.69 -0.92 -12.26
CA PRO A 202 12.62 -1.37 -13.30
C PRO A 202 12.31 -0.77 -14.68
N GLU A 203 11.05 -0.49 -14.99
CA GLU A 203 10.72 0.13 -16.27
C GLU A 203 11.13 1.61 -16.31
N LYS A 204 10.96 2.35 -15.20
CA LYS A 204 11.52 3.70 -15.07
C LYS A 204 13.04 3.66 -15.19
N ALA A 205 13.72 2.70 -14.57
CA ALA A 205 15.17 2.51 -14.70
C ALA A 205 15.59 2.20 -16.15
N ARG A 206 14.88 1.31 -16.85
CA ARG A 206 15.14 0.97 -18.26
C ARG A 206 14.89 2.14 -19.20
N ARG A 207 13.83 2.93 -18.98
CA ARG A 207 13.55 4.15 -19.75
C ARG A 207 14.61 5.22 -19.51
N ALA A 208 15.05 5.40 -18.27
CA ALA A 208 16.14 6.32 -17.92
C ALA A 208 17.44 5.92 -18.64
N ALA A 209 17.77 4.62 -18.65
CA ALA A 209 18.92 4.08 -19.38
C ALA A 209 18.81 4.24 -20.91
N ARG A 210 17.59 4.19 -21.46
CA ARG A 210 17.32 4.25 -22.91
C ARG A 210 17.07 5.66 -23.47
N GLY A 211 16.85 6.69 -22.65
CA GLY A 211 16.53 8.03 -23.20
C GLY A 211 16.29 9.22 -22.25
N GLY A 212 16.71 9.18 -20.98
CA GLY A 212 16.66 10.36 -20.10
C GLY A 212 17.85 11.31 -20.31
N TRP A 213 17.72 12.60 -19.95
CA TRP A 213 18.85 13.55 -19.91
C TRP A 213 19.97 12.92 -19.06
N PRO A 214 21.16 12.61 -19.63
CA PRO A 214 22.15 11.76 -18.98
C PRO A 214 22.57 12.24 -17.59
N ALA A 215 22.59 13.56 -17.39
CA ALA A 215 22.96 14.19 -16.13
C ALA A 215 21.94 13.94 -15.01
N ALA A 216 20.62 13.93 -15.28
CA ALA A 216 19.61 13.75 -14.24
C ALA A 216 19.51 12.28 -13.78
N ALA A 217 19.66 11.34 -14.71
CA ALA A 217 19.70 9.92 -14.43
C ALA A 217 20.98 9.52 -13.68
N SER A 218 22.14 10.04 -14.10
CA SER A 218 23.39 9.81 -13.38
C SER A 218 23.36 10.48 -12.01
N LEU A 219 22.87 11.71 -11.86
CA LEU A 219 22.85 12.40 -10.56
C LEU A 219 21.95 11.70 -9.54
N ARG A 220 20.81 11.15 -9.96
CA ARG A 220 19.87 10.45 -9.07
C ARG A 220 20.41 9.08 -8.66
N LEU A 221 21.04 8.35 -9.58
CA LEU A 221 21.76 7.11 -9.29
C LEU A 221 23.02 7.36 -8.45
N GLN A 222 23.73 8.45 -8.69
CA GLN A 222 24.93 8.83 -7.94
C GLN A 222 24.56 9.33 -6.54
N GLN A 223 23.44 10.05 -6.38
CA GLN A 223 22.89 10.38 -5.04
C GLN A 223 22.44 9.13 -4.30
N GLN A 224 21.90 8.14 -5.01
CA GLN A 224 21.51 6.86 -4.41
C GLN A 224 22.77 6.06 -4.05
N GLU A 225 23.71 5.83 -4.98
CA GLU A 225 25.02 5.20 -4.71
C GLU A 225 25.80 5.93 -3.62
N GLU A 226 25.83 7.26 -3.58
CA GLU A 226 26.43 8.04 -2.49
C GLU A 226 25.66 7.88 -1.18
N ARG A 227 24.34 7.67 -1.20
CA ARG A 227 23.54 7.37 -0.01
C ARG A 227 23.72 5.91 0.45
N TYR A 228 23.97 4.98 -0.47
CA TYR A 228 24.41 3.60 -0.19
C TYR A 228 25.84 3.60 0.37
N ASP A 229 26.77 4.34 -0.24
CA ASP A 229 28.19 4.46 0.13
C ASP A 229 28.41 5.27 1.41
N ALA A 230 27.55 6.25 1.70
CA ALA A 230 27.62 7.06 2.94
C ALA A 230 27.48 6.21 4.22
N TYR A 231 26.97 4.98 4.11
CA TYR A 231 26.86 4.01 5.19
C TYR A 231 27.78 2.79 5.04
N GLN A 232 28.60 2.72 3.98
CA GLN A 232 29.38 1.53 3.65
C GLN A 232 30.88 1.78 3.80
N THR A 233 31.38 1.67 5.03
CA THR A 233 32.64 0.93 5.18
C THR A 233 32.31 -0.57 5.26
N PRO A 234 33.11 -1.46 4.65
CA PRO A 234 32.90 -2.91 4.76
C PRO A 234 32.85 -3.42 6.21
N ASP A 235 33.39 -2.64 7.15
CA ASP A 235 33.39 -2.93 8.57
C ASP A 235 32.07 -2.51 9.25
N ASP A 236 31.42 -1.43 8.80
CA ASP A 236 30.10 -1.01 9.29
C ASP A 236 28.99 -1.99 8.90
N VAL A 237 29.04 -2.52 7.67
CA VAL A 237 28.10 -3.55 7.19
C VAL A 237 28.25 -4.84 8.02
N LYS A 238 29.48 -5.28 8.29
CA LYS A 238 29.75 -6.43 9.16
C LYS A 238 29.28 -6.19 10.58
N ALA A 239 29.43 -4.97 11.10
CA ALA A 239 28.97 -4.61 12.43
C ALA A 239 27.44 -4.52 12.53
N ALA A 240 26.75 -4.04 11.50
CA ALA A 240 25.28 -4.05 11.42
C ALA A 240 24.75 -5.50 11.37
N PHE A 241 25.36 -6.34 10.54
CA PHE A 241 25.02 -7.77 10.45
C PHE A 241 25.27 -8.51 11.77
N ALA A 242 26.40 -8.26 12.44
CA ALA A 242 26.70 -8.85 13.76
C ALA A 242 25.69 -8.40 14.83
N ARG A 243 25.27 -7.13 14.81
CA ARG A 243 24.21 -6.62 15.71
C ARG A 243 22.88 -7.32 15.48
N ARG A 244 22.46 -7.50 14.21
CA ARG A 244 21.24 -8.26 13.87
C ARG A 244 21.31 -9.71 14.36
N GLN A 245 22.45 -10.38 14.19
CA GLN A 245 22.65 -11.75 14.72
C GLN A 245 22.54 -11.80 16.25
N GLU A 246 23.09 -10.81 16.95
CA GLU A 246 23.01 -10.73 18.40
C GLU A 246 21.56 -10.50 18.87
N GLU A 247 20.84 -9.59 18.20
CA GLU A 247 19.43 -9.31 18.47
C GLU A 247 18.54 -10.52 18.17
N ASP A 248 18.78 -11.25 17.08
CA ASP A 248 18.07 -12.48 16.76
C ASP A 248 18.37 -13.60 17.75
N LEU A 249 19.62 -13.74 18.20
CA LEU A 249 19.95 -14.67 19.27
C LEU A 249 19.27 -14.29 20.59
N LEU A 250 19.12 -13.00 20.89
CA LEU A 250 18.38 -12.52 22.05
C LEU A 250 16.87 -12.78 21.91
N ARG A 251 16.28 -12.54 20.72
CA ARG A 251 14.90 -12.89 20.40
C ARG A 251 14.66 -14.39 20.54
N GLN A 252 15.53 -15.22 19.98
CA GLN A 252 15.48 -16.68 20.11
C GLN A 252 15.64 -17.15 21.56
N ARG A 253 16.56 -16.56 22.34
CA ARG A 253 16.72 -16.89 23.76
C ARG A 253 15.52 -16.46 24.59
N ALA A 254 14.90 -15.32 24.28
CA ALA A 254 13.66 -14.88 24.90
C ALA A 254 12.50 -15.82 24.54
N HIS A 255 12.41 -16.24 23.27
CA HIS A 255 11.41 -17.18 22.78
C HIS A 255 11.59 -18.58 23.38
N ALA A 256 12.83 -19.05 23.50
CA ALA A 256 13.17 -20.32 24.15
C ALA A 256 12.88 -20.28 25.66
N ARG A 257 13.14 -19.16 26.34
CA ARG A 257 12.74 -18.97 27.75
C ARG A 257 11.22 -18.92 27.92
N ALA A 258 10.50 -18.35 26.97
CA ALA A 258 9.03 -18.36 26.96
C ALA A 258 8.48 -19.78 26.70
N GLN A 259 9.09 -20.55 25.76
CA GLN A 259 8.74 -21.94 25.47
C GLN A 259 9.08 -22.90 26.61
N GLN A 260 10.12 -22.65 27.40
CA GLN A 260 10.40 -23.43 28.62
C GLN A 260 9.31 -23.29 29.71
N GLY A 261 8.38 -22.33 29.57
CA GLY A 261 7.18 -22.21 30.41
C GLY A 261 5.94 -22.95 29.89
N SER A 262 5.95 -23.41 28.64
CA SER A 262 4.82 -24.14 28.02
C SER A 262 5.37 -25.30 27.19
N GLY A 263 5.68 -26.41 27.85
CA GLY A 263 6.05 -27.64 27.15
C GLY A 263 4.88 -28.14 26.33
N ILE A 264 5.00 -28.14 25.00
CA ILE A 264 4.40 -29.06 24.02
C ILE A 264 4.70 -28.53 22.59
N ILE A 265 5.05 -29.48 21.71
CA ILE A 265 5.38 -29.36 20.26
C ILE A 265 6.89 -29.19 19.98
N ALA A 266 7.57 -30.33 20.04
CA ALA A 266 8.73 -30.65 19.21
C ALA A 266 8.33 -31.88 18.39
N GLU A 267 7.83 -31.66 17.17
CA GLU A 267 7.73 -32.64 16.07
C GLU A 267 6.88 -32.00 14.96
N LEU A 268 7.54 -31.41 13.97
CA LEU A 268 7.09 -31.26 12.58
C LEU A 268 8.18 -30.53 11.80
N GLU A 269 9.22 -31.29 11.48
CA GLU A 269 10.21 -30.95 10.46
C GLU A 269 10.37 -32.20 9.59
N GLU A 270 10.66 -32.01 8.29
CA GLU A 270 10.77 -33.01 7.19
C GLU A 270 9.46 -33.22 6.38
N VAL A 271 9.36 -33.15 5.04
CA VAL A 271 10.28 -33.15 3.88
C VAL A 271 9.53 -32.48 2.71
N ASP A 272 10.20 -31.71 1.85
CA ASP A 272 9.64 -31.21 0.58
C ASP A 272 10.34 -31.89 -0.62
N GLU A 273 9.63 -32.74 -1.36
CA GLU A 273 10.07 -33.29 -2.66
C GLU A 273 8.91 -33.48 -3.66
N ARG A 274 9.11 -32.89 -4.85
CA ARG A 274 8.68 -33.30 -6.22
C ARG A 274 7.27 -33.00 -6.77
N SER A 275 7.27 -31.98 -7.66
CA SER A 275 6.99 -31.99 -9.12
C SER A 275 5.71 -32.59 -9.73
N GLY A 276 5.04 -31.77 -10.56
CA GLY A 276 4.22 -32.19 -11.72
C GLY A 276 3.57 -30.99 -12.46
N PRO A 277 3.73 -30.83 -13.80
CA PRO A 277 3.28 -29.64 -14.54
C PRO A 277 1.83 -29.78 -15.04
N ARG A 278 1.15 -28.64 -15.28
CA ARG A 278 -0.07 -28.57 -16.07
C ARG A 278 0.09 -27.55 -17.19
N GLU A 279 -0.32 -28.00 -18.37
CA GLU A 279 -0.22 -27.39 -19.69
C GLU A 279 -1.26 -26.27 -19.91
N ASP A 280 -0.86 -25.38 -20.82
CA ASP A 280 -1.64 -24.52 -21.73
C ASP A 280 -2.63 -23.49 -21.16
N ASP A 281 -2.33 -22.21 -21.43
CA ASP A 281 -3.27 -21.38 -22.21
C ASP A 281 -2.51 -20.38 -23.11
N GLN A 282 -3.01 -20.29 -24.35
CA GLN A 282 -2.55 -19.45 -25.46
C GLN A 282 -3.08 -18.01 -25.22
N GLY A 283 -2.39 -16.90 -25.44
CA GLY A 283 -1.74 -16.48 -26.67
C GLY A 283 -2.63 -15.53 -27.48
N GLU A 284 -2.87 -14.29 -27.01
CA GLU A 284 -3.52 -13.18 -27.77
C GLU A 284 -2.92 -11.87 -27.21
N ASP A 285 -1.85 -11.32 -27.82
CA ASP A 285 -1.78 -10.41 -28.98
C ASP A 285 -1.94 -8.92 -28.64
N TYR A 286 -1.11 -8.13 -29.33
CA TYR A 286 -0.66 -6.81 -28.93
C TYR A 286 -1.41 -5.77 -29.75
N GLU A 287 -2.19 -4.91 -29.11
CA GLU A 287 -2.74 -3.71 -29.75
C GLU A 287 -2.26 -2.44 -29.04
N TRP A 288 -1.61 -1.59 -29.82
CA TRP A 288 -0.93 -0.36 -29.41
C TRP A 288 -1.94 0.76 -29.18
N VAL A 289 -2.45 0.94 -27.95
CA VAL A 289 -3.27 2.09 -27.56
C VAL A 289 -2.95 2.52 -26.12
N GLY A 290 -2.30 3.68 -25.96
CA GLY A 290 -2.09 4.34 -24.66
C GLY A 290 -1.04 3.67 -23.77
N LYS A 291 -0.26 4.47 -23.04
CA LYS A 291 0.73 3.98 -22.07
C LYS A 291 0.00 3.04 -21.07
N PRO A 292 0.44 1.79 -20.84
CA PRO A 292 -0.15 0.98 -19.78
C PRO A 292 0.31 1.59 -18.44
N LEU A 293 -0.61 2.27 -17.77
CA LEU A 293 -0.47 2.54 -16.35
C LEU A 293 -0.44 1.16 -15.64
N TRP A 294 0.41 0.99 -14.63
CA TRP A 294 0.42 -0.27 -13.90
C TRP A 294 -0.94 -0.45 -13.22
N THR A 295 -1.59 -1.58 -13.51
CA THR A 295 -2.84 -2.00 -12.90
C THR A 295 -2.59 -3.16 -11.95
N ASN A 296 -3.32 -3.18 -10.82
CA ASN A 296 -3.28 -4.32 -9.91
C ASN A 296 -3.98 -5.54 -10.51
N SER A 297 -4.02 -6.66 -9.75
CA SER A 297 -4.76 -7.87 -10.13
C SER A 297 -6.27 -7.67 -10.34
N GLU A 298 -6.82 -6.53 -9.90
CA GLU A 298 -8.24 -6.17 -10.00
C GLU A 298 -8.52 -5.18 -11.16
N GLY A 299 -7.48 -4.66 -11.82
CA GLY A 299 -7.60 -3.76 -12.97
C GLY A 299 -7.66 -2.26 -12.66
N ASP A 300 -7.53 -1.86 -11.40
CA ASP A 300 -7.57 -0.46 -10.95
C ASP A 300 -6.22 0.25 -11.21
N THR A 301 -6.23 1.59 -11.33
CA THR A 301 -5.03 2.42 -11.52
C THR A 301 -4.78 3.37 -10.33
N LEU A 302 -3.52 3.80 -10.11
CA LEU A 302 -3.18 4.72 -9.00
C LEU A 302 -3.93 6.08 -9.10
N TRP A 303 -4.26 6.48 -10.34
CA TRP A 303 -5.11 7.64 -10.66
C TRP A 303 -6.52 7.54 -10.09
N ASP A 304 -7.10 6.34 -9.98
CA ASP A 304 -8.46 6.14 -9.46
C ASP A 304 -8.59 6.50 -7.98
N TYR A 305 -7.45 6.54 -7.28
CA TYR A 305 -7.36 6.91 -5.85
C TYR A 305 -6.86 8.36 -5.64
N GLY A 306 -6.73 9.14 -6.73
CA GLY A 306 -6.39 10.55 -6.71
C GLY A 306 -4.90 10.85 -6.51
N VAL A 307 -4.05 9.86 -6.76
CA VAL A 307 -2.59 10.02 -6.76
C VAL A 307 -2.12 10.07 -8.20
N ASP A 308 -1.49 11.19 -8.55
CA ASP A 308 -0.94 11.39 -9.88
C ASP A 308 0.46 10.76 -9.95
N ASP A 309 0.60 9.74 -10.81
CA ASP A 309 1.86 9.06 -11.07
C ASP A 309 2.96 10.00 -11.61
N GLU A 310 2.60 11.19 -12.13
CA GLU A 310 3.52 12.17 -12.72
C GLU A 310 4.13 13.14 -11.69
N VAL A 311 3.62 13.21 -10.45
CA VAL A 311 4.09 14.21 -9.45
C VAL A 311 5.45 13.85 -8.86
N GLU A 312 5.89 12.60 -8.97
CA GLU A 312 7.25 12.18 -8.54
C GLU A 312 8.35 12.83 -9.41
N ASP A 313 8.03 13.31 -10.61
CA ASP A 313 8.98 14.00 -11.50
C ASP A 313 9.22 15.49 -11.12
N GLY A 314 8.40 16.07 -10.24
CA GLY A 314 8.45 17.50 -9.90
C GLY A 314 9.27 17.88 -8.65
N ILE A 315 9.62 16.93 -7.77
CA ILE A 315 10.17 17.25 -6.43
C ILE A 315 11.71 17.31 -6.40
N SER A 316 12.39 17.05 -7.52
CA SER A 316 13.86 17.10 -7.62
C SER A 316 14.39 18.15 -8.60
N SER A 317 13.75 19.31 -8.68
CA SER A 317 14.35 20.50 -9.27
C SER A 317 14.79 21.43 -8.14
N GLY A 318 16.10 21.55 -7.93
CA GLY A 318 16.68 22.53 -7.01
C GLY A 318 16.33 23.98 -7.42
N PRO A 319 16.49 24.96 -6.52
CA PRO A 319 15.82 26.25 -6.59
C PRO A 319 16.44 27.21 -7.62
N GLY A 320 15.58 27.88 -8.40
CA GLY A 320 15.90 28.94 -9.38
C GLY A 320 16.32 28.35 -10.73
N GLU A 321 15.65 28.59 -11.85
CA GLU A 321 15.47 29.92 -12.47
C GLU A 321 14.23 30.00 -13.40
N ASP A 322 13.37 28.98 -13.44
CA ASP A 322 12.30 28.89 -14.46
C ASP A 322 10.88 29.23 -13.97
N GLU A 323 10.66 29.41 -12.67
CA GLU A 323 9.32 29.69 -12.13
C GLU A 323 8.89 31.18 -12.24
N ASP A 324 9.81 32.09 -12.52
CA ASP A 324 9.55 33.54 -12.64
C ASP A 324 9.56 34.06 -14.09
N VAL A 325 9.16 33.22 -15.06
CA VAL A 325 9.02 33.68 -16.45
C VAL A 325 7.55 34.06 -16.72
N PRO A 326 7.23 35.36 -16.91
CA PRO A 326 5.86 35.79 -17.18
C PRO A 326 5.33 35.12 -18.45
N LEU A 327 4.05 34.74 -18.44
CA LEU A 327 3.39 34.05 -19.56
C LEU A 327 3.59 34.74 -20.93
N ALA A 328 3.77 36.06 -20.92
CA ALA A 328 4.07 36.86 -22.11
C ALA A 328 5.40 36.49 -22.78
N GLU A 329 6.43 36.12 -22.01
CA GLU A 329 7.75 35.76 -22.52
C GLU A 329 7.73 34.37 -23.16
N LEU A 330 6.95 33.43 -22.59
CA LEU A 330 6.73 32.09 -23.16
C LEU A 330 5.98 32.15 -24.49
N ILE A 331 4.95 32.99 -24.58
CA ILE A 331 4.21 33.22 -25.84
C ILE A 331 5.11 33.89 -26.89
N ARG A 332 6.02 34.77 -26.48
CA ARG A 332 6.99 35.41 -27.39
C ARG A 332 7.99 34.41 -27.95
N ARG A 333 8.56 33.54 -27.12
CA ARG A 333 9.50 32.48 -27.55
C ARG A 333 8.83 31.51 -28.53
N ARG A 334 7.58 31.12 -28.26
CA ARG A 334 6.79 30.27 -29.16
C ARG A 334 6.56 30.92 -30.53
N LYS A 335 6.29 32.23 -30.58
CA LYS A 335 6.07 32.98 -31.83
C LYS A 335 7.35 33.21 -32.64
N VAL A 336 8.52 33.28 -31.99
CA VAL A 336 9.81 33.42 -32.68
C VAL A 336 10.19 32.11 -33.37
N LEU A 337 10.02 30.96 -32.69
CA LEU A 337 10.27 29.64 -33.27
C LEU A 337 9.40 29.37 -34.51
N THR A 338 8.11 29.70 -34.46
CA THR A 338 7.22 29.55 -35.63
C THR A 338 7.60 30.47 -36.80
N ARG A 339 8.36 31.55 -36.57
CA ARG A 339 8.78 32.49 -37.63
C ARG A 339 10.11 32.11 -38.27
N GLU A 340 10.89 31.25 -37.64
CA GLU A 340 12.12 30.67 -38.22
C GLU A 340 11.82 29.42 -39.04
N GLU A 341 10.71 28.71 -38.74
CA GLU A 341 10.25 27.56 -39.55
C GLU A 341 9.56 27.97 -40.85
N ASP A 342 9.01 29.19 -40.92
CA ASP A 342 8.31 29.76 -42.10
C ASP A 342 9.19 30.73 -42.93
N GLY A 343 10.51 30.77 -42.69
CA GLY A 343 11.46 31.72 -43.29
C GLY A 343 12.32 31.17 -44.42
#